data_AF-A0A8J5F9C9-F1
#
_entry.id   AF-A0A8J5F9C9-F1
#
_cell.length_a   1.000
_cell.length_b   1.000
_cell.length_c   1.000
_cell.angle_alpha   90.00
_cell.angle_beta   90.00
_cell.angle_gamma   90.00
#
_symmetry.space_group_name_H-M   'P 1'
#
loop_
_entity.id
_entity.type
_entity.pdbx_description
1 polymer ?
#
loop_
_entity_poly.entity_id
_entity_poly.type
_entity_poly.pdbx_seq_one_letter_code
_entity_poly.pdbx_strand_id
1 'polypeptide(L)'
;MNMNFYYILSNNNLSFLDYYIHMRRATQLKGIVPAATNTVNTQFILLEKGSIAQDGKEMTCLALVADATASVHFQMWGSECKTFEPGNIIHLADGIFSYQKNNLVLRAGKRGKAEKVG
;
A
#
# COMPACT_ATOMS: atom_id res chain seq x y z
N MET A 1 19.61 0.51 1.07
CA MET A 1 19.43 -0.67 1.94
C MET A 1 18.57 -1.65 1.17
N ASN A 2 19.16 -2.66 0.52
CA ASN A 2 18.43 -3.63 -0.30
C ASN A 2 17.78 -4.66 0.62
N MET A 3 16.50 -4.46 0.92
CA MET A 3 15.71 -5.45 1.64
C MET A 3 15.46 -6.62 0.68
N ASN A 4 16.08 -7.77 0.96
CA ASN A 4 15.93 -8.98 0.15
C ASN A 4 14.47 -9.47 0.27
N PHE A 5 13.66 -9.20 -0.76
CA PHE A 5 12.28 -9.69 -0.92
C PHE A 5 12.14 -11.20 -0.67
N TYR A 6 13.21 -11.97 -0.88
CA TYR A 6 13.31 -13.39 -0.56
C TYR A 6 12.94 -13.74 0.89
N TYR A 7 13.29 -12.90 1.88
CA TYR A 7 13.00 -13.21 3.28
C TYR A 7 11.53 -13.03 3.65
N ILE A 8 10.82 -12.15 2.96
CA ILE A 8 9.40 -11.85 3.22
C ILE A 8 8.51 -12.97 2.65
N LEU A 9 8.90 -13.53 1.50
CA LEU A 9 8.12 -14.54 0.79
C LEU A 9 8.27 -15.95 1.38
N SER A 10 9.30 -16.22 2.19
CA SER A 10 9.53 -17.55 2.79
C SER A 10 8.45 -17.97 3.81
N ASN A 11 7.64 -17.05 4.32
CA ASN A 11 6.66 -17.31 5.38
C ASN A 11 5.22 -17.50 4.90
N ASN A 12 4.95 -17.35 3.60
CA ASN A 12 3.62 -17.49 3.03
C ASN A 12 3.66 -18.57 1.94
N ASN A 13 2.78 -19.57 2.00
CA ASN A 13 2.64 -20.69 1.04
C ASN A 13 2.25 -20.27 -0.40
N LEU A 14 2.50 -19.02 -0.80
CA LEU A 14 2.30 -18.52 -2.14
C LEU A 14 3.60 -18.69 -2.92
N SER A 15 3.53 -19.35 -4.08
CA SER A 15 4.72 -19.52 -4.91
C SER A 15 5.21 -18.14 -5.39
N PHE A 16 6.53 -17.97 -5.46
CA PHE A 16 7.16 -16.76 -6.02
C PHE A 16 6.57 -16.38 -7.39
N LEU A 17 6.18 -17.39 -8.18
CA LEU A 17 5.56 -17.21 -9.48
C LEU A 17 4.16 -16.60 -9.41
N ASP A 18 3.32 -16.98 -8.44
CA ASP A 18 1.97 -16.45 -8.29
C ASP A 18 1.97 -14.96 -7.92
N TYR A 19 2.86 -14.56 -7.01
CA TYR A 19 3.10 -13.16 -6.67
C TYR A 19 3.61 -12.36 -7.88
N TYR A 20 4.57 -12.93 -8.63
CA TYR A 20 5.13 -12.26 -9.81
C TYR A 20 4.12 -12.11 -10.96
N ILE A 21 3.25 -13.11 -11.15
CA ILE A 21 2.19 -13.08 -12.18
C ILE A 21 1.09 -12.09 -11.79
N HIS A 22 0.72 -11.97 -10.52
CA HIS A 22 -0.23 -10.95 -10.05
C HIS A 22 0.37 -9.54 -10.17
N MET A 23 1.66 -9.38 -9.84
CA MET A 23 2.38 -8.11 -9.96
C MET A 23 2.50 -7.61 -11.41
N ARG A 24 2.47 -8.48 -12.44
CA ARG A 24 2.62 -8.07 -13.85
C ARG A 24 1.49 -7.19 -14.41
N ARG A 25 0.34 -7.08 -13.74
CA ARG A 25 -0.74 -6.15 -14.13
C ARG A 25 -0.84 -4.91 -13.23
N ALA A 26 -0.10 -4.90 -12.12
CA ALA A 26 -0.13 -3.82 -11.15
C ALA A 26 0.94 -2.77 -11.51
N THR A 27 0.60 -1.49 -11.36
CA THR A 27 1.54 -0.39 -11.50
C THR A 27 2.57 -0.45 -10.38
N GLN A 28 3.85 -0.43 -10.75
CA GLN A 28 4.96 -0.40 -9.80
C GLN A 28 5.01 0.92 -9.04
N LEU A 29 5.38 0.90 -7.76
CA LEU A 29 5.47 2.10 -6.92
C LEU A 29 6.47 3.12 -7.47
N LYS A 30 7.58 2.70 -8.08
CA LYS A 30 8.52 3.64 -8.72
C LYS A 30 7.89 4.41 -9.89
N GLY A 31 6.87 3.85 -10.53
CA GLY A 31 6.24 4.40 -11.73
C GLY A 31 5.04 5.31 -11.45
N ILE A 32 4.56 5.39 -10.21
CA ILE A 32 3.42 6.27 -9.88
C ILE A 32 3.90 7.72 -9.78
N VAL A 33 3.09 8.63 -10.32
CA VAL A 33 3.36 10.08 -10.27
C VAL A 33 2.22 10.79 -9.54
N PRO A 34 2.50 11.88 -8.80
CA PRO A 34 1.45 12.61 -8.10
C PRO A 34 0.39 13.12 -9.07
N ALA A 35 -0.84 12.64 -8.93
CA ALA A 35 -1.98 13.07 -9.73
C ALA A 35 -3.29 12.77 -9.00
N ALA A 36 -4.13 13.79 -8.82
CA ALA A 36 -5.42 13.62 -8.15
C ALA A 36 -6.44 12.83 -8.97
N THR A 37 -6.21 12.67 -10.27
CA THR A 37 -7.13 12.06 -11.24
C THR A 37 -6.66 10.70 -11.75
N ASN A 38 -5.41 10.31 -11.49
CA ASN A 38 -4.90 9.04 -11.99
C ASN A 38 -5.33 7.91 -11.06
N THR A 39 -5.83 6.85 -11.67
CA THR A 39 -6.13 5.60 -11.01
C THR A 39 -4.85 4.80 -10.81
N VAL A 40 -4.47 4.56 -9.57
CA VAL A 40 -3.35 3.69 -9.21
C VAL A 40 -3.89 2.32 -8.82
N ASN A 41 -3.55 1.29 -9.60
CA ASN A 41 -3.78 -0.10 -9.24
C ASN A 41 -2.42 -0.72 -8.92
N THR A 42 -2.17 -1.09 -7.67
CA THR A 42 -0.84 -1.54 -7.22
C THR A 42 -0.96 -2.57 -6.11
N GLN A 43 0.14 -3.29 -5.84
CA GLN A 43 0.23 -4.24 -4.75
C GLN A 43 1.55 -4.03 -4.02
N PHE A 44 1.49 -3.98 -2.70
CA PHE A 44 2.65 -3.69 -1.87
C PHE A 44 2.56 -4.43 -0.53
N ILE A 45 3.70 -4.57 0.12
CA ILE A 45 3.77 -5.03 1.51
C ILE A 45 3.73 -3.82 2.46
N LEU A 46 3.00 -3.97 3.57
CA LEU A 46 3.07 -3.03 4.70
C LEU A 46 4.33 -3.31 5.52
N LEU A 47 5.23 -2.34 5.62
CA LEU A 47 6.48 -2.44 6.37
C LEU A 47 6.34 -1.93 7.79
N GLU A 48 5.81 -0.73 7.95
CA GLU A 48 5.65 -0.06 9.25
C GLU A 48 4.29 0.61 9.31
N LYS A 49 3.67 0.61 10.49
CA LYS A 49 2.39 1.28 10.73
C LYS A 49 2.55 2.29 11.86
N GLY A 50 2.24 3.56 11.57
CA GLY A 50 2.20 4.63 12.54
C GLY A 50 0.98 4.55 13.46
N SER A 51 0.96 5.40 14.48
CA SER A 51 -0.17 5.51 15.40
C SER A 51 -1.44 5.95 14.68
N ILE A 52 -2.58 5.49 15.18
CA ILE A 52 -3.89 5.94 14.73
C ILE A 52 -4.10 7.40 15.18
N ALA A 53 -4.37 8.28 14.23
CA ALA A 53 -4.80 9.65 14.46
C ALA A 53 -6.32 9.76 14.32
N GLN A 54 -6.96 10.51 15.21
CA GLN A 54 -8.37 10.90 15.09
C GLN A 54 -8.46 12.39 14.79
N ASP A 55 -9.09 12.73 13.68
CA ASP A 55 -9.43 14.10 13.29
C ASP A 55 -10.97 14.20 13.22
N GLY A 56 -11.58 14.61 14.33
CA GLY A 56 -13.02 14.57 14.51
C GLY A 56 -13.58 13.14 14.41
N LYS A 57 -14.38 12.87 13.36
CA LYS A 57 -14.95 11.54 13.10
C LYS A 57 -14.05 10.67 12.21
N GLU A 58 -13.02 11.25 11.59
CA GLU A 58 -12.15 10.53 10.67
C GLU A 58 -10.98 9.90 11.44
N MET A 59 -10.84 8.59 11.29
CA MET A 59 -9.72 7.83 11.83
C MET A 59 -8.75 7.56 10.70
N THR A 60 -7.50 7.99 10.86
CA THR A 60 -6.44 7.79 9.86
C THR A 60 -5.20 7.19 10.49
N CYS A 61 -4.37 6.55 9.68
CA CYS A 61 -3.05 6.10 10.09
C CYS A 61 -2.16 6.06 8.86
N LEU A 62 -0.91 6.45 9.07
CA LEU A 62 0.11 6.47 8.03
C LEU A 62 0.96 5.21 8.15
N ALA A 63 1.23 4.56 7.04
CA ALA A 63 2.11 3.41 6.97
C ALA A 63 3.21 3.62 5.93
N LEU A 64 4.35 2.97 6.14
CA LEU A 64 5.36 2.77 5.12
C LEU A 64 5.03 1.48 4.38
N VAL A 65 4.89 1.55 3.06
CA VAL A 65 4.64 0.39 2.20
C VAL A 65 5.70 0.30 1.12
N ALA A 66 5.98 -0.91 0.63
CA ALA A 66 6.98 -1.12 -0.42
C ALA A 66 6.62 -2.22 -1.40
N ASP A 67 7.19 -2.13 -2.59
CA ASP A 67 7.31 -3.20 -3.58
C ASP A 67 8.80 -3.35 -3.96
N ALA A 68 9.12 -4.20 -4.93
CA ALA A 68 10.49 -4.43 -5.36
C ALA A 68 11.18 -3.18 -5.96
N THR A 69 10.45 -2.09 -6.18
CA THR A 69 10.89 -0.93 -6.96
C THR A 69 11.03 0.34 -6.13
N ALA A 70 10.19 0.54 -5.11
CA ALA A 70 10.20 1.72 -4.25
C ALA A 70 9.43 1.49 -2.94
N SER A 71 9.52 2.47 -2.04
CA SER A 71 8.67 2.61 -0.86
C SER A 71 7.96 3.95 -0.88
N VAL A 72 6.70 3.99 -0.44
CA VAL A 72 5.90 5.22 -0.33
C VAL A 72 5.11 5.24 0.99
N HIS A 73 4.65 6.42 1.38
CA HIS A 73 3.68 6.54 2.47
C HIS A 73 2.29 6.17 1.97
N PHE A 74 1.60 5.28 2.70
CA PHE A 74 0.22 4.89 2.47
C PHE A 74 -0.66 5.38 3.61
N GLN A 75 -1.68 6.18 3.30
CA GLN A 75 -2.65 6.66 4.27
C GLN A 75 -3.92 5.81 4.21
N MET A 76 -4.18 5.15 5.33
CA MET A 76 -5.37 4.33 5.57
C MET A 76 -6.46 5.12 6.27
N TRP A 77 -7.69 4.64 6.12
CA TRP A 77 -8.88 5.25 6.70
C TRP A 77 -9.74 4.26 7.47
N GLY A 78 -10.32 4.71 8.58
CA GLY A 78 -11.32 3.94 9.31
C GLY A 78 -10.81 2.55 9.69
N SER A 79 -11.60 1.52 9.37
CA SER A 79 -11.30 0.14 9.74
C SER A 79 -9.97 -0.37 9.17
N GLU A 80 -9.47 0.15 8.05
CA GLU A 80 -8.16 -0.24 7.47
C GLU A 80 -7.04 -0.14 8.50
N CYS A 81 -7.06 0.90 9.35
CA CYS A 81 -6.06 1.12 10.39
C CYS A 81 -5.99 0.04 11.48
N LYS A 82 -7.12 -0.63 11.71
CA LYS A 82 -7.24 -1.73 12.68
C LYS A 82 -7.04 -3.10 12.02
N THR A 83 -7.27 -3.19 10.72
CA THR A 83 -7.24 -4.45 9.97
C THR A 83 -5.84 -4.77 9.44
N PHE A 84 -5.13 -3.78 8.89
CA PHE A 84 -3.83 -4.00 8.27
C PHE A 84 -2.70 -3.93 9.29
N GLU A 85 -1.78 -4.90 9.18
CA GLU A 85 -0.61 -5.03 10.03
C GLU A 85 0.67 -5.19 9.19
N PRO A 86 1.85 -4.84 9.74
CA PRO A 86 3.13 -5.11 9.10
C PRO A 86 3.25 -6.57 8.65
N GLY A 87 3.80 -6.76 7.46
CA GLY A 87 3.88 -8.08 6.81
C GLY A 87 2.70 -8.41 5.89
N ASN A 88 1.57 -7.71 5.98
CA ASN A 88 0.44 -7.95 5.08
C ASN A 88 0.76 -7.46 3.66
N ILE A 89 0.34 -8.25 2.67
CA ILE A 89 0.35 -7.88 1.27
C ILE A 89 -1.02 -7.29 0.95
N ILE A 90 -1.03 -6.05 0.49
CA ILE A 90 -2.24 -5.28 0.22
C ILE A 90 -2.32 -5.02 -1.27
N HIS A 91 -3.47 -5.34 -1.87
CA HIS A 91 -3.85 -4.91 -3.20
C HIS A 91 -4.67 -3.64 -3.09
N LEU A 92 -4.22 -2.57 -3.75
CA LEU A 92 -4.92 -1.30 -3.85
C LEU A 92 -5.49 -1.17 -5.26
N ALA A 93 -6.82 -1.15 -5.35
CA ALA A 93 -7.56 -0.84 -6.56
C ALA A 93 -8.09 0.60 -6.50
N ASP A 94 -8.10 1.28 -7.64
CA ASP A 94 -8.54 2.67 -7.79
C ASP A 94 -7.98 3.63 -6.73
N GLY A 95 -6.68 3.47 -6.44
CA GLY A 95 -5.92 4.33 -5.53
C GLY A 95 -5.61 5.70 -6.13
N ILE A 96 -5.20 6.63 -5.26
CA ILE A 96 -4.76 7.98 -5.61
C ILE A 96 -3.41 8.22 -4.94
N PHE A 97 -2.45 8.72 -5.71
CA PHE A 97 -1.18 9.21 -5.20
C PHE A 97 -1.17 10.74 -5.31
N SER A 98 -1.37 11.44 -4.18
CA SER A 98 -1.53 12.90 -4.18
C SER A 98 -1.09 13.51 -2.85
N TYR A 99 -0.97 14.84 -2.83
CA TYR A 99 -0.77 15.55 -1.58
C TYR A 99 -2.04 15.54 -0.72
N GLN A 100 -1.89 15.23 0.57
CA GLN A 100 -2.89 15.31 1.63
C GLN A 100 -2.27 16.07 2.79
N LYS A 101 -2.82 17.25 3.14
CA LYS A 101 -2.26 18.14 4.19
C LYS A 101 -0.73 18.30 4.09
N ASN A 102 -0.24 18.60 2.88
CA ASN A 102 1.18 18.74 2.51
C ASN A 102 2.04 17.45 2.49
N ASN A 103 1.46 16.28 2.77
CA ASN A 103 2.16 15.00 2.67
C ASN A 103 1.81 14.30 1.35
N LEU A 104 2.81 13.91 0.58
CA LEU A 104 2.60 13.08 -0.61
C LEU A 104 2.32 11.64 -0.17
N VAL A 105 1.08 11.17 -0.36
CA VAL A 105 0.62 9.87 0.13
C VAL A 105 -0.14 9.10 -0.94
N LEU A 106 0.01 7.78 -0.90
CA LEU A 106 -0.86 6.84 -1.59
C LEU A 106 -2.07 6.55 -0.69
N ARG A 107 -3.27 6.46 -1.24
CA ARG A 107 -4.49 6.15 -0.49
C ARG A 107 -5.55 5.56 -1.39
N ALA A 108 -6.57 4.92 -0.81
CA ALA A 108 -7.78 4.61 -1.54
C ALA A 108 -8.47 5.89 -2.05
N GLY A 109 -8.87 5.89 -3.32
CA GLY A 109 -9.75 6.92 -3.87
C GLY A 109 -11.20 6.78 -3.39
N LYS A 110 -12.10 7.67 -3.81
CA LYS A 110 -13.53 7.59 -3.44
C LYS A 110 -14.19 6.26 -3.82
N ARG A 111 -13.73 5.64 -4.91
CA ARG A 111 -14.15 4.30 -5.38
C ARG A 111 -13.08 3.23 -5.14
N GLY A 112 -11.95 3.63 -4.56
CA GLY A 112 -10.82 2.77 -4.33
C GLY A 112 -11.03 1.86 -3.14
N LYS A 113 -10.31 0.76 -3.15
CA LYS A 113 -10.36 -0.24 -2.10
C LYS A 113 -8.97 -0.82 -1.88
N ALA A 114 -8.58 -0.91 -0.61
CA ALA A 114 -7.43 -1.68 -0.19
C ALA A 114 -7.90 -3.01 0.40
N GLU A 115 -7.31 -4.11 -0.04
CA GLU A 115 -7.64 -5.47 0.43
C GLU A 115 -6.37 -6.23 0.77
N LYS A 116 -6.38 -6.93 1.91
CA LYS A 116 -5.33 -7.90 2.22
C LYS A 116 -5.48 -9.11 1.32
N VAL A 117 -4.41 -9.48 0.63
CA VAL A 117 -4.36 -10.60 -0.30
C VAL A 117 -3.25 -11.61 0.02
N GLY A 118 -2.43 -11.33 1.05
CA GLY A 118 -1.36 -12.20 1.55
C GLY A 118 -0.80 -11.72 2.89
#